data_AF-K1SD11-F1
#
_entry.id   AF-K1SD11-F1
#
_cell.length_a   1.000
_cell.length_b   1.000
_cell.length_c   1.000
_cell.angle_alpha   90.00
_cell.angle_beta   90.00
_cell.angle_gamma   90.00
#
_symmetry.space_group_name_H-M   'P 1'
#
loop_
_entity.id
_entity.type
_entity.pdbx_description
1 polymer ?
#
loop_
_entity_poly.entity_id
_entity_poly.type
_entity_poly.pdbx_seq_one_letter_code
_entity_poly.pdbx_strand_id
1 'polypeptide(L)'
;QDLRRGRNIIPKLPHEVSAVLLVDGEVVTLCRRFNEKWTKKRGSAVEEFVGHEEERLYNNVPCSVKEWNEKIAAICPEQVFKFITNPLYFTSQSVDTQRSMLFRMAGGITDEEIAAGNADFAALLASLTGKTMEEYKKEIAAKKRRLKTEIEAIPERIDERRRDVPEAEDWAALEEELRQKQEALAKVEEQINDASKAYAAANEERLATVRKISDLKNERLALELKIKDEVQAL
;
A
#
# COMPACT_ATOMS: atom_id res chain seq x y z
N GLN A 1 -38.53 -35.92 62.12
CA GLN A 1 -37.37 -35.48 62.91
C GLN A 1 -36.31 -34.98 61.95
N ASP A 2 -35.97 -33.70 62.05
CA ASP A 2 -35.06 -32.95 61.19
C ASP A 2 -33.60 -33.41 61.30
N LEU A 3 -33.03 -33.88 60.19
CA LEU A 3 -31.58 -34.11 60.04
C LEU A 3 -30.85 -32.89 59.41
N ARG A 4 -31.48 -31.70 59.37
CA ARG A 4 -30.88 -30.45 58.85
C ARG A 4 -30.50 -29.44 59.93
N ARG A 5 -30.11 -29.89 61.13
CA ARG A 5 -29.61 -29.02 62.21
C ARG A 5 -28.14 -29.38 62.50
N GLY A 6 -27.21 -28.56 62.02
CA GLY A 6 -25.79 -28.64 62.40
C GLY A 6 -24.78 -28.78 61.26
N ARG A 7 -24.88 -28.00 60.16
CA ARG A 7 -23.72 -27.79 59.28
C ARG A 7 -22.77 -26.79 59.96
N ASN A 8 -22.02 -27.26 60.96
CA ASN A 8 -20.90 -26.50 61.49
C ASN A 8 -19.80 -26.53 60.43
N ILE A 9 -19.40 -25.35 59.94
CA ILE A 9 -18.24 -25.20 59.05
C ILE A 9 -17.02 -25.56 59.90
N ILE A 10 -16.25 -26.56 59.46
CA ILE A 10 -14.98 -26.95 60.09
C ILE A 10 -13.88 -26.16 59.38
N PRO A 11 -13.35 -25.06 59.95
CA PRO A 11 -12.26 -24.32 59.34
C PRO A 11 -11.01 -25.20 59.26
N LYS A 12 -10.14 -24.90 58.30
CA LYS A 12 -8.86 -25.58 58.03
C LYS A 12 -8.97 -27.03 57.54
N LEU A 13 -10.14 -27.46 57.09
CA LEU A 13 -10.29 -28.76 56.44
C LEU A 13 -10.11 -28.61 54.91
N PRO A 14 -9.10 -29.25 54.30
CA PRO A 14 -8.90 -29.19 52.85
C PRO A 14 -9.99 -30.00 52.13
N HIS A 15 -10.47 -29.47 51.01
CA HIS A 15 -11.36 -30.20 50.09
C HIS A 15 -10.55 -30.70 48.92
N GLU A 16 -10.49 -32.02 48.72
CA GLU A 16 -9.69 -32.60 47.64
C GLU A 16 -10.51 -33.43 46.66
N VAL A 17 -10.07 -33.39 45.41
CA VAL A 17 -10.50 -34.30 44.34
C VAL A 17 -9.25 -34.96 43.80
N SER A 18 -9.27 -36.29 43.74
CA SER A 18 -8.15 -37.08 43.22
C SER A 18 -8.62 -38.06 42.13
N ALA A 19 -7.70 -38.39 41.24
CA ALA A 19 -7.88 -39.39 40.20
C ALA A 19 -6.60 -40.22 40.11
N VAL A 20 -6.75 -41.53 39.93
CA VAL A 20 -5.65 -42.46 39.66
C VAL A 20 -5.85 -42.99 38.25
N LEU A 21 -4.86 -42.78 37.39
CA LEU A 21 -4.89 -43.11 35.97
C LEU A 21 -3.78 -44.10 35.65
N LEU A 22 -4.06 -45.00 34.70
CA LEU A 22 -3.04 -45.84 34.08
C LEU A 22 -2.67 -45.21 32.74
N VAL A 23 -1.46 -44.68 32.62
CA VAL A 23 -0.94 -44.00 31.42
C VAL A 23 0.25 -44.79 30.92
N ASP A 24 0.16 -45.38 29.73
CA ASP A 24 1.23 -46.19 29.11
C ASP A 24 1.81 -47.29 30.02
N GLY A 25 0.98 -47.84 30.91
CA GLY A 25 1.37 -48.87 31.88
C GLY A 25 1.92 -48.34 33.22
N GLU A 26 2.07 -47.02 33.38
CA GLU A 26 2.46 -46.37 34.63
C GLU A 26 1.23 -45.81 35.38
N VAL A 27 1.25 -45.93 36.72
CA VAL A 27 0.19 -45.37 37.57
C VAL A 27 0.49 -43.91 37.89
N VAL A 28 -0.40 -43.01 37.46
CA VAL A 28 -0.32 -41.57 37.71
C VAL A 28 -1.43 -41.14 38.65
N THR A 29 -1.08 -40.45 39.73
CA THR A 29 -2.03 -39.89 40.70
C THR A 29 -2.12 -38.37 40.54
N LEU A 30 -3.31 -37.88 40.24
CA LEU A 30 -3.63 -36.46 40.12
C LEU A 30 -4.45 -36.04 41.33
N CYS A 31 -4.12 -34.93 41.98
CA CYS A 31 -4.91 -34.38 43.07
C CYS A 31 -5.00 -32.86 42.96
N ARG A 32 -6.21 -32.31 43.14
CA ARG A 32 -6.46 -30.88 43.34
C ARG A 32 -7.04 -30.69 44.73
N ARG A 33 -6.43 -29.81 45.51
CA ARG A 33 -6.86 -29.48 46.88
C ARG A 33 -7.23 -28.02 46.97
N PHE A 34 -8.40 -27.74 47.53
CA PHE A 34 -8.86 -26.41 47.86
C PHE A 34 -8.70 -26.19 49.36
N ASN A 35 -7.84 -25.25 49.71
CA ASN A 35 -7.39 -25.01 51.07
C ASN A 35 -7.77 -23.59 51.51
N GLU A 36 -8.02 -23.41 52.80
CA GLU A 36 -8.08 -22.08 53.38
C GLU A 36 -6.66 -21.55 53.63
N LYS A 37 -6.41 -20.31 53.20
CA LYS A 37 -5.16 -19.61 53.41
C LYS A 37 -5.23 -18.78 54.69
N TRP A 38 -4.44 -19.18 55.66
CA TRP A 38 -4.30 -18.50 56.95
C TRP A 38 -2.88 -17.92 57.05
N THR A 39 -2.75 -16.66 57.46
CA THR A 39 -1.42 -16.04 57.63
C THR A 39 -1.28 -15.39 59.00
N LYS A 40 -0.04 -15.33 59.50
CA LYS A 40 0.29 -14.59 60.73
C LYS A 40 0.91 -13.25 60.37
N LYS A 41 0.35 -12.16 60.89
CA LYS A 41 1.02 -10.85 60.83
C LYS A 41 2.29 -10.88 61.68
N ARG A 42 3.35 -10.24 61.19
CA ARG A 42 4.64 -10.16 61.89
C ARG A 42 4.43 -9.56 63.29
N GLY A 43 4.72 -10.35 64.34
CA GLY A 43 4.54 -9.94 65.74
C GLY A 43 3.22 -10.38 66.40
N SER A 44 2.31 -11.07 65.69
CA SER A 44 1.07 -11.61 66.27
C SER A 44 1.11 -13.14 66.37
N ALA A 45 0.53 -13.68 67.44
CA ALA A 45 0.36 -15.12 67.64
C ALA A 45 -0.92 -15.67 66.96
N VAL A 46 -1.82 -14.79 66.51
CA VAL A 46 -3.13 -15.16 65.95
C VAL A 46 -3.02 -15.30 64.42
N GLU A 47 -3.52 -16.42 63.91
CA GLU A 47 -3.70 -16.64 62.47
C GLU A 47 -4.97 -15.96 61.99
N GLU A 48 -4.84 -15.13 60.96
CA GLU A 48 -5.96 -14.48 60.31
C GLU A 48 -6.25 -15.19 58.99
N PHE A 49 -7.52 -15.43 58.70
CA PHE A 49 -7.97 -15.94 57.41
C PHE A 49 -7.76 -14.87 56.35
N VAL A 50 -7.02 -15.20 55.29
CA VAL A 50 -6.67 -14.26 54.21
C VAL A 50 -7.38 -14.60 52.91
N GLY A 51 -7.90 -15.82 52.77
CA GLY A 51 -8.65 -16.24 51.59
C GLY A 51 -8.50 -17.73 51.33
N HIS A 52 -8.65 -18.13 50.07
CA HIS A 52 -8.51 -19.52 49.65
C HIS A 52 -7.35 -19.68 48.68
N GLU A 53 -6.78 -20.88 48.66
CA GLU A 53 -5.76 -21.27 47.69
C GLU A 53 -6.02 -22.67 47.15
N GLU A 54 -5.45 -22.93 45.98
CA GLU A 54 -5.60 -24.21 45.31
C GLU A 54 -4.24 -24.83 45.05
N GLU A 55 -4.05 -26.03 45.59
CA GLU A 55 -2.86 -26.85 45.41
C GLU A 55 -3.12 -27.94 44.36
N ARG A 56 -2.13 -28.19 43.50
CA ARG A 56 -2.16 -29.20 42.43
C ARG A 56 -1.00 -30.17 42.65
N LEU A 57 -1.29 -31.45 42.87
CA LEU A 57 -0.29 -32.47 43.12
C LEU A 57 -0.29 -33.52 42.02
N TYR A 58 0.86 -33.69 41.36
CA TYR A 58 1.12 -34.75 40.39
C TYR A 58 2.00 -35.80 41.04
N ASN A 59 1.52 -37.03 41.18
CA ASN A 59 2.17 -38.10 41.95
C ASN A 59 2.56 -37.66 43.37
N ASN A 60 1.64 -36.97 44.05
CA ASN A 60 1.84 -36.37 45.38
C ASN A 60 2.88 -35.23 45.46
N VAL A 61 3.38 -34.74 44.33
CA VAL A 61 4.32 -33.60 44.27
C VAL A 61 3.58 -32.34 43.85
N PRO A 62 3.60 -31.26 44.67
CA PRO A 62 3.01 -29.97 44.30
C PRO A 62 3.64 -29.41 43.02
N CYS A 63 2.82 -28.84 42.15
CA CYS A 63 3.28 -28.24 40.91
C CYS A 63 2.51 -26.95 40.60
N SER A 64 3.15 -26.09 39.80
CA SER A 64 2.53 -24.85 39.33
C SER A 64 1.36 -25.13 38.37
N VAL A 65 0.52 -24.13 38.15
CA VAL A 65 -0.60 -24.22 37.19
C VAL A 65 -0.10 -24.56 35.78
N LYS A 66 1.05 -24.01 35.38
CA LYS A 66 1.64 -24.24 34.07
C LYS A 66 2.11 -25.69 33.91
N GLU A 67 2.92 -26.18 34.84
CA GLU A 67 3.42 -27.56 34.83
C GLU A 67 2.29 -28.57 34.90
N TRP A 68 1.25 -28.29 35.71
CA TRP A 68 0.05 -29.10 35.77
C TRP A 68 -0.60 -29.21 34.39
N ASN A 69 -0.88 -28.08 33.73
CA ASN A 69 -1.54 -28.07 32.42
C ASN A 69 -0.70 -28.80 31.35
N GLU A 70 0.62 -28.63 31.35
CA GLU A 70 1.53 -29.32 30.44
C GLU A 70 1.54 -30.84 30.67
N LYS A 71 1.62 -31.29 31.93
CA LYS A 71 1.56 -32.72 32.28
C LYS A 71 0.22 -33.36 31.91
N ILE A 72 -0.89 -32.66 32.15
CA ILE A 72 -2.22 -33.15 31.74
C ILE A 72 -2.32 -33.23 30.22
N ALA A 73 -1.89 -32.20 29.50
CA ALA A 73 -1.93 -32.17 28.04
C ALA A 73 -1.07 -33.28 27.41
N ALA A 74 0.04 -33.65 28.04
CA ALA A 74 0.89 -34.77 27.62
C ALA A 74 0.20 -36.13 27.76
N ILE A 75 -0.64 -36.32 28.80
CA ILE A 75 -1.45 -37.54 28.97
C ILE A 75 -2.57 -37.56 27.93
N CYS A 76 -3.39 -36.51 27.92
CA CYS A 76 -4.47 -36.33 26.97
C CYS A 76 -4.86 -34.85 26.93
N PRO A 77 -4.85 -34.20 25.75
CA PRO A 77 -5.29 -32.82 25.64
C PRO A 77 -6.69 -32.64 26.22
N GLU A 78 -6.88 -31.66 27.11
CA GLU A 78 -8.13 -31.47 27.86
C GLU A 78 -9.36 -31.42 26.96
N GLN A 79 -9.21 -30.80 25.77
CA GLN A 79 -10.28 -30.74 24.79
C GLN A 79 -10.69 -32.14 24.29
N VAL A 80 -9.72 -32.99 23.97
CA VAL A 80 -9.96 -34.40 23.58
C VAL A 80 -10.60 -35.17 24.73
N PHE A 81 -10.09 -34.97 25.96
CA PHE A 81 -10.66 -35.58 27.16
C PHE A 81 -12.14 -35.22 27.33
N LYS A 82 -12.53 -33.95 27.13
CA LYS A 82 -13.95 -33.53 27.19
C LYS A 82 -14.78 -34.17 26.07
N PHE A 83 -14.24 -34.32 24.86
CA PHE A 83 -14.94 -34.98 23.76
C PHE A 83 -15.26 -36.45 24.05
N ILE A 84 -14.38 -37.17 24.75
CA ILE A 84 -14.59 -38.59 25.05
C ILE A 84 -15.37 -38.83 26.35
N THR A 85 -15.30 -37.91 27.32
CA THR A 85 -15.93 -38.08 28.64
C THR A 85 -17.30 -37.43 28.77
N ASN A 86 -17.60 -36.42 27.96
CA ASN A 86 -18.88 -35.71 28.01
C ASN A 86 -19.62 -35.82 26.66
N PRO A 87 -20.73 -36.58 26.59
CA PRO A 87 -21.47 -36.78 25.35
C PRO A 87 -22.10 -35.49 24.78
N LEU A 88 -22.27 -34.45 25.61
CA LEU A 88 -22.82 -33.14 25.19
C LEU A 88 -21.73 -32.15 24.75
N TYR A 89 -20.46 -32.46 24.98
CA TYR A 89 -19.39 -31.52 24.67
C TYR A 89 -19.25 -31.29 23.17
N PHE A 90 -19.37 -32.34 22.35
CA PHE A 90 -19.28 -32.22 20.90
C PHE A 90 -20.34 -31.27 20.31
N THR A 91 -21.60 -31.47 20.67
CA THR A 91 -22.72 -30.69 20.14
C THR A 91 -22.75 -29.24 20.62
N SER A 92 -22.05 -28.92 21.71
CA SER A 92 -21.91 -27.55 22.23
C SER A 92 -20.77 -26.75 21.60
N GLN A 93 -19.90 -27.37 20.80
CA GLN A 93 -18.82 -26.65 20.11
C GLN A 93 -19.34 -25.89 18.88
N SER A 94 -18.55 -24.94 18.38
CA SER A 94 -18.85 -24.26 17.11
C SER A 94 -18.87 -25.26 15.94
N VAL A 95 -19.63 -24.92 14.89
CA VAL A 95 -19.72 -25.74 13.67
C VAL A 95 -18.33 -26.03 13.08
N ASP A 96 -17.43 -25.05 13.07
CA ASP A 96 -16.06 -25.25 12.56
C ASP A 96 -15.26 -26.25 13.39
N THR A 97 -15.40 -26.20 14.72
CA THR A 97 -14.73 -27.14 15.63
C THR A 97 -15.28 -28.55 15.47
N GLN A 98 -16.61 -28.68 15.37
CA GLN A 98 -17.27 -29.96 15.12
C GLN A 98 -16.78 -30.59 13.81
N ARG A 99 -16.74 -29.80 12.73
CA ARG A 99 -16.25 -30.25 11.41
C ARG A 99 -14.80 -30.68 11.47
N SER A 100 -13.92 -29.86 12.06
CA SER A 100 -12.50 -30.17 12.21
C SER A 100 -12.28 -31.49 12.97
N MET A 101 -13.02 -31.70 14.05
CA MET A 101 -12.93 -32.94 14.83
C MET A 101 -13.42 -34.16 14.04
N LEU A 102 -14.53 -34.05 13.29
CA LEU A 102 -15.02 -35.13 12.43
C LEU A 102 -14.01 -35.49 11.33
N PHE A 103 -13.40 -34.49 10.69
CA PHE A 103 -12.33 -34.74 9.70
C PHE A 103 -11.14 -35.46 10.31
N ARG A 104 -10.73 -35.07 11.53
CA ARG A 104 -9.67 -35.76 12.26
C ARG A 104 -10.03 -37.22 12.58
N MET A 105 -11.29 -37.49 12.93
CA MET A 105 -11.78 -38.84 13.26
C MET A 105 -11.89 -39.75 12.03
N ALA A 106 -12.32 -39.20 10.88
CA ALA A 106 -12.53 -39.95 9.65
C ALA A 106 -11.21 -40.42 9.01
N GLY A 107 -10.05 -39.92 9.49
CA GLY A 107 -8.79 -40.01 8.76
C GLY A 107 -8.83 -39.00 7.62
N GLY A 108 -8.00 -37.95 7.71
CA GLY A 108 -8.02 -36.87 6.73
C GLY A 108 -7.84 -37.41 5.32
N ILE A 109 -8.71 -36.99 4.40
CA ILE A 109 -8.46 -37.13 2.96
C ILE A 109 -7.57 -35.94 2.59
N THR A 110 -6.45 -36.22 1.97
CA THR A 110 -5.50 -35.19 1.52
C THR A 110 -6.07 -34.43 0.32
N ASP A 111 -5.68 -33.17 0.16
CA ASP A 111 -6.10 -32.37 -1.00
C ASP A 111 -5.64 -33.03 -2.31
N GLU A 112 -4.49 -33.72 -2.28
CA GLU A 112 -3.95 -34.52 -3.39
C GLU A 112 -4.88 -35.70 -3.77
N GLU A 113 -5.42 -36.41 -2.79
CA GLU A 113 -6.39 -37.50 -3.03
C GLU A 113 -7.70 -36.97 -3.62
N ILE A 114 -8.15 -35.80 -3.19
CA ILE A 114 -9.35 -35.15 -3.75
C ILE A 114 -9.07 -34.65 -5.18
N ALA A 115 -7.87 -34.13 -5.43
CA ALA A 115 -7.46 -33.60 -6.74
C ALA A 115 -7.22 -34.68 -7.80
N ALA A 116 -6.94 -35.93 -7.40
CA ALA A 116 -6.72 -37.03 -8.35
C ALA A 116 -7.90 -37.26 -9.32
N GLY A 117 -9.13 -36.89 -8.93
CA GLY A 117 -10.33 -36.97 -9.77
C GLY A 117 -10.70 -35.67 -10.52
N ASN A 118 -9.93 -34.59 -10.36
CA ASN A 118 -10.26 -33.27 -10.91
C ASN A 118 -8.99 -32.56 -11.44
N ALA A 119 -8.85 -32.52 -12.77
CA ALA A 119 -7.69 -31.94 -13.45
C ALA A 119 -7.48 -30.45 -13.11
N ASP A 120 -8.55 -29.66 -12.99
CA ASP A 120 -8.45 -28.23 -12.64
C ASP A 120 -7.96 -28.05 -11.20
N PHE A 121 -8.41 -28.91 -10.29
CA PHE A 121 -7.95 -28.87 -8.90
C PHE A 121 -6.49 -29.33 -8.77
N ALA A 122 -6.08 -30.35 -9.51
CA ALA A 122 -4.69 -30.77 -9.58
C ALA A 122 -3.77 -29.65 -10.12
N ALA A 123 -4.22 -28.94 -11.16
CA ALA A 123 -3.49 -27.78 -11.69
C ALA A 123 -3.40 -26.64 -10.68
N LEU A 124 -4.46 -26.38 -9.91
CA LEU A 124 -4.46 -25.41 -8.82
C LEU A 124 -3.47 -25.80 -7.72
N LEU A 125 -3.46 -27.07 -7.27
CA LEU A 125 -2.50 -27.57 -6.27
C LEU A 125 -1.07 -27.47 -6.77
N ALA A 126 -0.81 -27.78 -8.05
CA ALA A 126 0.51 -27.58 -8.64
C ALA A 126 0.97 -26.11 -8.65
N SER A 127 0.02 -25.15 -8.72
CA SER A 127 0.33 -23.71 -8.64
C SER A 127 0.59 -23.21 -7.21
N LEU A 128 0.20 -23.99 -6.19
CA LEU A 128 0.35 -23.69 -4.77
C LEU A 128 1.74 -24.13 -4.25
N THR A 129 2.82 -23.67 -4.88
CA THR A 129 4.18 -23.96 -4.37
C THR A 129 4.48 -23.16 -3.11
N GLY A 130 4.54 -23.83 -1.96
CA GLY A 130 4.99 -23.26 -0.69
C GLY A 130 4.00 -22.31 0.00
N LYS A 131 2.71 -22.35 -0.37
CA LYS A 131 1.64 -21.53 0.22
C LYS A 131 0.42 -22.39 0.53
N THR A 132 -0.27 -22.07 1.61
CA THR A 132 -1.58 -22.64 1.91
C THR A 132 -2.65 -22.09 0.94
N MET A 133 -3.74 -22.84 0.75
CA MET A 133 -4.89 -22.41 -0.07
C MET A 133 -5.45 -21.05 0.39
N GLU A 134 -5.48 -20.80 1.70
CA GLU A 134 -5.95 -19.54 2.28
C GLU A 134 -5.00 -18.37 1.99
N GLU A 135 -3.69 -18.59 2.05
CA GLU A 135 -2.70 -17.56 1.66
C GLU A 135 -2.81 -17.21 0.18
N TYR A 136 -2.94 -18.21 -0.69
CA TYR A 136 -3.10 -17.99 -2.12
C TYR A 136 -4.40 -17.26 -2.44
N LYS A 137 -5.51 -17.64 -1.80
CA LYS A 137 -6.79 -16.92 -1.92
C LYS A 137 -6.66 -15.45 -1.51
N LYS A 138 -5.98 -15.16 -0.40
CA LYS A 138 -5.71 -13.78 0.05
C LYS A 138 -4.86 -13.01 -0.96
N GLU A 139 -3.82 -13.64 -1.51
CA GLU A 139 -2.97 -13.05 -2.54
C GLU A 139 -3.77 -12.67 -3.79
N ILE A 140 -4.57 -13.60 -4.33
CA ILE A 140 -5.41 -13.37 -5.50
C ILE A 140 -6.44 -12.27 -5.23
N ALA A 141 -7.06 -12.27 -4.04
CA ALA A 141 -7.99 -11.21 -3.65
C ALA A 141 -7.32 -9.83 -3.60
N ALA A 142 -6.09 -9.75 -3.06
CA ALA A 142 -5.32 -8.50 -3.02
C ALA A 142 -4.94 -8.01 -4.42
N LYS A 143 -4.46 -8.90 -5.30
CA LYS A 143 -4.16 -8.58 -6.70
C LYS A 143 -5.40 -8.08 -7.44
N LYS A 144 -6.54 -8.76 -7.29
CA LYS A 144 -7.81 -8.37 -7.89
C LYS A 144 -8.27 -6.99 -7.40
N ARG A 145 -8.14 -6.72 -6.10
CA ARG A 145 -8.47 -5.41 -5.52
C ARG A 145 -7.60 -4.31 -6.12
N ARG A 146 -6.28 -4.54 -6.20
CA ARG A 146 -5.34 -3.56 -6.78
C ARG A 146 -5.68 -3.24 -8.24
N LEU A 147 -5.85 -4.27 -9.07
CA LEU A 147 -6.20 -4.10 -10.48
C LEU A 147 -7.54 -3.36 -10.65
N LYS A 148 -8.53 -3.67 -9.81
CA LYS A 148 -9.82 -2.97 -9.84
C LYS A 148 -9.64 -1.47 -9.55
N THR A 149 -8.88 -1.12 -8.52
CA THR A 149 -8.59 0.29 -8.20
C THR A 149 -7.82 0.99 -9.32
N GLU A 150 -6.84 0.31 -9.93
CA GLU A 150 -6.12 0.85 -11.09
C GLU A 150 -7.07 1.13 -12.27
N ILE A 151 -7.97 0.19 -12.59
CA ILE A 151 -8.98 0.34 -13.66
C ILE A 151 -9.92 1.50 -13.37
N GLU A 152 -10.40 1.62 -12.13
CA GLU A 152 -11.30 2.71 -11.71
C GLU A 152 -10.63 4.09 -11.79
N ALA A 153 -9.30 4.16 -11.65
CA ALA A 153 -8.54 5.41 -11.75
C ALA A 153 -8.17 5.81 -13.20
N ILE A 154 -8.30 4.90 -14.18
CA ILE A 154 -7.95 5.20 -15.58
C ILE A 154 -8.78 6.37 -16.15
N PRO A 155 -10.13 6.43 -16.01
CA PRO A 155 -10.93 7.52 -16.55
C PRO A 155 -10.52 8.90 -16.02
N GLU A 156 -10.30 9.02 -14.71
CA GLU A 156 -9.87 10.27 -14.08
C GLU A 156 -8.52 10.75 -14.64
N ARG A 157 -7.56 9.84 -14.80
CA ARG A 157 -6.25 10.14 -15.40
C ARG A 157 -6.36 10.53 -16.88
N ILE A 158 -7.30 9.93 -17.62
CA ILE A 158 -7.59 10.30 -19.01
C ILE A 158 -8.17 11.72 -19.07
N ASP A 159 -9.12 12.04 -18.18
CA ASP A 159 -9.77 13.36 -18.13
C ASP A 159 -8.78 14.45 -17.73
N GLU A 160 -7.90 14.19 -16.76
CA GLU A 160 -6.79 15.08 -16.39
C GLU A 160 -5.92 15.38 -17.62
N ARG A 161 -5.46 14.35 -18.33
CA ARG A 161 -4.62 14.53 -19.52
C ARG A 161 -5.35 15.22 -20.67
N ARG A 162 -6.65 14.97 -20.84
CA ARG A 162 -7.47 15.67 -21.85
C ARG A 162 -7.58 17.17 -21.59
N ARG A 163 -7.57 17.61 -20.33
CA ARG A 163 -7.58 19.04 -19.99
C ARG A 163 -6.25 19.73 -20.31
N ASP A 164 -5.15 18.98 -20.28
CA ASP A 164 -3.83 19.47 -20.67
C ASP A 164 -3.64 19.55 -22.20
N VAL A 165 -4.53 18.93 -22.98
CA VAL A 165 -4.48 19.01 -24.44
C VAL A 165 -4.95 20.42 -24.85
N PRO A 166 -4.09 21.21 -25.53
CA PRO A 166 -4.50 22.51 -26.07
C PRO A 166 -5.70 22.36 -27.00
N GLU A 167 -6.48 23.42 -27.17
CA GLU A 167 -7.55 23.41 -28.18
C GLU A 167 -6.95 23.05 -29.55
N ALA A 168 -7.67 22.21 -30.29
CA ALA A 168 -7.26 21.81 -31.62
C ALA A 168 -7.35 23.04 -32.55
N GLU A 169 -6.21 23.66 -32.80
CA GLU A 169 -6.10 24.74 -33.78
C GLU A 169 -6.25 24.19 -35.20
N ASP A 170 -6.90 24.97 -36.07
CA ASP A 170 -6.97 24.68 -37.50
C ASP A 170 -5.62 25.04 -38.13
N TRP A 171 -4.68 24.11 -38.02
CA TRP A 171 -3.32 24.24 -38.54
C TRP A 171 -3.30 24.57 -40.04
N ALA A 172 -4.28 24.08 -40.82
CA ALA A 172 -4.37 24.38 -42.23
C ALA A 172 -4.74 25.85 -42.48
N ALA A 173 -5.69 26.39 -41.72
CA ALA A 173 -6.03 27.82 -41.79
C ALA A 173 -4.88 28.71 -41.32
N LEU A 174 -4.17 28.31 -40.24
CA LEU A 174 -3.01 29.04 -39.73
C LEU A 174 -1.82 29.02 -40.70
N GLU A 175 -1.55 27.89 -41.35
CA GLU A 175 -0.51 27.79 -42.39
C GLU A 175 -0.85 28.66 -43.61
N GLU A 176 -2.12 28.70 -44.02
CA GLU A 176 -2.57 29.55 -45.11
C GLU A 176 -2.44 31.04 -44.75
N GLU A 177 -2.84 31.44 -43.53
CA GLU A 177 -2.68 32.81 -43.05
C GLU A 177 -1.18 33.20 -42.97
N LEU A 178 -0.33 32.29 -42.49
CA LEU A 178 1.12 32.49 -42.44
C LEU A 178 1.69 32.71 -43.84
N ARG A 179 1.29 31.88 -44.82
CA ARG A 179 1.72 32.01 -46.22
C ARG A 179 1.31 33.35 -46.81
N GLN A 180 0.05 33.75 -46.61
CA GLN A 180 -0.46 35.03 -47.10
C GLN A 180 0.30 36.22 -46.51
N LYS A 181 0.60 36.17 -45.19
CA LYS A 181 1.39 37.22 -44.53
C LYS A 181 2.85 37.25 -45.03
N GLN A 182 3.45 36.10 -45.31
CA GLN A 182 4.79 36.04 -45.88
C GLN A 182 4.85 36.61 -47.31
N GLU A 183 3.86 36.30 -48.15
CA GLU A 183 3.76 36.89 -49.50
C GLU A 183 3.54 38.40 -49.44
N ALA A 184 2.67 38.87 -48.54
CA ALA A 184 2.46 40.30 -48.32
C ALA A 184 3.74 41.01 -47.84
N LEU A 185 4.48 40.39 -46.93
CA LEU A 185 5.77 40.90 -46.45
C LEU A 185 6.78 41.01 -47.59
N ALA A 186 6.94 39.95 -48.39
CA ALA A 186 7.86 39.94 -49.51
C ALA A 186 7.55 41.05 -50.53
N LYS A 187 6.26 41.30 -50.79
CA LYS A 187 5.82 42.39 -51.66
C LYS A 187 6.16 43.77 -51.11
N VAL A 188 6.00 43.98 -49.80
CA VAL A 188 6.39 45.24 -49.14
C VAL A 188 7.90 45.43 -49.18
N GLU A 189 8.68 44.37 -48.94
CA GLU A 189 10.15 44.41 -49.04
C GLU A 189 10.62 44.72 -50.46
N GLU A 190 9.97 44.18 -51.49
CA GLU A 190 10.23 44.53 -52.89
C GLU A 190 9.96 46.02 -53.16
N GLN A 191 8.83 46.54 -52.70
CA GLN A 191 8.51 47.97 -52.84
C GLN A 191 9.53 48.87 -52.14
N ILE A 192 9.99 48.49 -50.95
CA ILE A 192 11.04 49.23 -50.22
C ILE A 192 12.36 49.19 -51.00
N ASN A 193 12.73 48.03 -51.55
CA ASN A 193 13.96 47.88 -52.32
C ASN A 193 13.93 48.71 -53.61
N ASP A 194 12.79 48.73 -54.32
CA ASP A 194 12.63 49.53 -55.52
C ASP A 194 12.63 51.03 -55.24
N ALA A 195 11.93 51.47 -54.19
CA ALA A 195 11.99 52.87 -53.73
C ALA A 195 13.42 53.27 -53.34
N SER A 196 14.15 52.37 -52.68
CA SER A 196 15.56 52.60 -52.29
C SER A 196 16.48 52.72 -53.51
N LYS A 197 16.29 51.88 -54.54
CA LYS A 197 17.02 51.98 -55.81
C LYS A 197 16.70 53.27 -56.56
N ALA A 198 15.43 53.65 -56.65
CA ALA A 198 15.00 54.89 -57.29
C ALA A 198 15.58 56.12 -56.58
N TYR A 199 15.58 56.11 -55.25
CA TYR A 199 16.21 57.16 -54.44
C TYR A 199 17.72 57.24 -54.68
N ALA A 200 18.42 56.10 -54.73
CA ALA A 200 19.85 56.05 -55.01
C ALA A 200 20.18 56.65 -56.40
N ALA A 201 19.44 56.26 -57.44
CA ALA A 201 19.62 56.79 -58.80
C ALA A 201 19.37 58.30 -58.88
N ALA A 202 18.27 58.79 -58.29
CA ALA A 202 17.97 60.22 -58.23
C ALA A 202 19.04 61.01 -57.45
N ASN A 203 19.59 60.42 -56.38
CA ASN A 203 20.66 61.04 -55.63
C ASN A 203 21.99 61.08 -56.42
N GLU A 204 22.31 60.07 -57.22
CA GLU A 204 23.47 60.09 -58.14
C GLU A 204 23.33 61.19 -59.19
N GLU A 205 22.16 61.34 -59.83
CA GLU A 205 21.90 62.42 -60.79
C GLU A 205 22.01 63.81 -60.14
N ARG A 206 21.46 63.94 -58.92
CA ARG A 206 21.58 65.16 -58.12
C ARG A 206 23.04 65.47 -57.81
N LEU A 207 23.83 64.49 -57.39
CA LEU A 207 25.27 64.65 -57.13
C LEU A 207 26.04 65.04 -58.39
N ALA A 208 25.73 64.44 -59.54
CA ALA A 208 26.34 64.80 -60.82
C ALA A 208 26.02 66.25 -61.21
N THR A 209 24.78 66.69 -61.01
CA THR A 209 24.37 68.08 -61.25
C THR A 209 25.08 69.05 -60.30
N VAL A 210 25.18 68.71 -59.01
CA VAL A 210 25.92 69.51 -58.01
C VAL A 210 27.39 69.64 -58.40
N ARG A 211 28.02 68.57 -58.89
CA ARG A 211 29.40 68.62 -59.41
C ARG A 211 29.52 69.58 -60.60
N LYS A 212 28.66 69.46 -61.61
CA LYS A 212 28.63 70.40 -62.76
C LYS A 212 28.45 71.85 -62.33
N ILE A 213 27.56 72.11 -61.36
CA ILE A 213 27.36 73.46 -60.81
C ILE A 213 28.64 73.96 -60.12
N SER A 214 29.34 73.10 -59.38
CA SER A 214 30.61 73.43 -58.75
C SER A 214 31.69 73.76 -59.78
N ASP A 215 31.79 72.97 -60.85
CA ASP A 215 32.76 73.17 -61.93
C ASP A 215 32.50 74.50 -62.65
N LEU A 216 31.25 74.77 -63.04
CA LEU A 216 30.86 76.05 -63.66
C LEU A 216 31.09 77.25 -62.73
N LYS A 217 30.87 77.11 -61.42
CA LYS A 217 31.18 78.16 -60.44
C LYS A 217 32.68 78.44 -60.40
N ASN A 218 33.52 77.40 -60.45
CA ASN A 218 34.97 77.54 -60.49
C ASN A 218 35.43 78.19 -61.80
N GLU A 219 34.86 77.80 -62.94
CA GLU A 219 35.14 78.44 -64.24
C GLU A 219 34.74 79.92 -64.24
N ARG A 220 33.55 80.24 -63.72
CA ARG A 220 33.09 81.63 -63.56
C ARG A 220 34.05 82.44 -62.70
N LEU A 221 34.48 81.88 -61.57
CA LEU A 221 35.45 82.52 -60.67
C LEU A 221 36.80 82.74 -61.36
N ALA A 222 37.28 81.75 -62.11
CA ALA A 222 38.53 81.87 -62.86
C ALA A 222 38.45 82.96 -63.96
N LEU A 223 37.31 83.07 -64.64
CA LEU A 223 37.04 84.13 -65.61
C LEU A 223 36.94 85.51 -64.93
N GLU A 224 36.24 85.62 -63.79
CA GLU A 224 36.17 86.85 -63.00
C GLU A 224 37.55 87.33 -62.56
N LEU A 225 38.42 86.40 -62.11
CA LEU A 225 39.79 86.72 -61.74
C LEU A 225 40.61 87.18 -62.95
N LYS A 226 40.53 86.49 -64.10
CA LYS A 226 41.19 86.92 -65.34
C LYS A 226 40.76 88.32 -65.79
N ILE A 227 39.46 88.61 -65.79
CA ILE A 227 38.94 89.94 -66.16
C ILE A 227 39.47 90.98 -65.18
N LYS A 228 39.50 90.68 -63.88
CA LYS A 228 40.03 91.58 -62.86
C LYS A 228 41.51 91.86 -63.06
N ASP A 229 42.30 90.85 -63.40
CA ASP A 229 43.72 90.97 -63.70
C ASP A 229 43.97 91.77 -64.99
N GLU A 230 43.16 91.56 -66.04
CA GLU A 230 43.21 92.33 -67.30
C GLU A 230 42.82 93.80 -67.11
N VAL A 231 41.83 94.09 -66.27
CA VAL A 231 41.41 95.47 -65.94
C VAL A 231 42.44 96.20 -65.07
N GLN A 232 43.22 95.49 -64.25
CA GLN A 232 44.30 96.07 -63.45
C GLN A 232 45.62 96.27 -64.23
N ALA A 233 45.74 95.69 -65.43
CA ALA A 233 46.90 95.80 -66.31
C ALA A 233 46.77 96.92 -67.36
N LEU A 234 45.60 97.59 -67.45
CA LEU A 234 45.32 98.78 -68.26
C LEU A 234 45.44 100.06 -67.43
#